data_AF-A0A0R2R7V9-F1
#
_entry.id   AF-A0A0R2R7V9-F1
#
_cell.length_a   1.000
_cell.length_b   1.000
_cell.length_c   1.000
_cell.angle_alpha   90.00
_cell.angle_beta   90.00
_cell.angle_gamma   90.00
#
_symmetry.space_group_name_H-M   'P 1'
#
loop_
_entity.id
_entity.type
_entity.pdbx_description
1 polymer ?
#
loop_
_entity_poly.entity_id
_entity_poly.type
_entity_poly.pdbx_seq_one_letter_code
_entity_poly.pdbx_strand_id
1 'polypeptide(L)'
;MFKYVIKRVLTFMPMLIAISLLSFIISINAPGDPVERLSKAAGSEGSAEQQSGASKKIKEELRKKLGLDLPIFYFSITDLASSDTLYKVQDKYHKVNLEELTHQSGNWQEVSDYYASLLQLQKSHLKINAKEIVANDSTLDLNTVTEVTNQFGIEIGSLLETSNEELIAGKFEKMNGLVVKHSFLKFLSNPLLETQNCRADLLANQTRWKTYIPAINFYGTTNQYHLWLFGNGKERMGLLRGDFGISYIDSQPIQDKIWGKVGISFTLSLISIFLAYLISIPIGIYSAYRKDSVADKGMSLVLFILYSMPSFFVGTLLLLQFANPDNLSWFPVSGIQDPTIFNPDWGFWEKIKHRMPYLVLPIITYTYGSFAFLSRIMRVGMIDIVNQDYIRTARAKGLGEKKVILKHALRNSLLPVITVFAAIFPMAIGGSIIIEVIFSIPGMGVEVFNAILNYDYPMIITVFTLSGFLTMIGYLVSDILYALVDPRISYK
;
A
#
# COMPACT_ATOMS: atom_id res chain seq x y z
N MET A 1 -0.92 -22.73 28.05
CA MET A 1 -0.40 -22.45 26.69
C MET A 1 -1.42 -22.56 25.58
N PHE A 2 -1.99 -23.73 25.25
CA PHE A 2 -2.95 -23.83 24.13
C PHE A 2 -4.14 -22.87 24.26
N LYS A 3 -4.78 -22.81 25.44
CA LYS A 3 -5.85 -21.84 25.75
C LYS A 3 -5.41 -20.38 25.57
N TYR A 4 -4.18 -20.06 25.97
CA TYR A 4 -3.62 -18.72 25.78
C TYR A 4 -3.40 -18.40 24.31
N VAL A 5 -2.81 -19.31 23.54
CA VAL A 5 -2.59 -19.13 22.10
C VAL A 5 -3.94 -18.89 21.41
N ILE A 6 -4.97 -19.68 21.72
CA ILE A 6 -6.32 -19.45 21.20
C ILE A 6 -6.85 -18.08 21.61
N LYS A 7 -6.79 -17.73 22.90
CA LYS A 7 -7.25 -16.42 23.39
C LYS A 7 -6.52 -15.28 22.69
N ARG A 8 -5.21 -15.42 22.48
CA ARG A 8 -4.35 -14.44 21.81
C ARG A 8 -4.71 -14.30 20.33
N VAL A 9 -4.90 -15.41 19.62
CA VAL A 9 -5.38 -15.43 18.23
C VAL A 9 -6.79 -14.83 18.12
N LEU A 10 -7.66 -15.03 19.10
CA LEU A 10 -8.96 -14.35 19.14
C LEU A 10 -8.81 -12.84 19.36
N THR A 11 -7.88 -12.41 20.23
CA THR A 11 -7.56 -10.97 20.37
C THR A 11 -6.92 -10.36 19.13
N PHE A 12 -6.44 -11.18 18.19
CA PHE A 12 -5.92 -10.70 16.92
C PHE A 12 -7.02 -10.26 15.96
N MET A 13 -8.22 -10.86 16.03
CA MET A 13 -9.29 -10.53 15.08
C MET A 13 -9.65 -9.03 15.06
N PRO A 14 -9.90 -8.34 16.20
CA PRO A 14 -10.16 -6.90 16.18
C PRO A 14 -9.00 -6.08 15.60
N MET A 15 -7.76 -6.51 15.89
CA MET A 15 -6.56 -5.82 15.45
C MET A 15 -6.33 -6.00 13.94
N LEU A 16 -6.59 -7.19 13.40
CA LEU A 16 -6.55 -7.45 11.95
C LEU A 16 -7.63 -6.69 11.20
N ILE A 17 -8.84 -6.58 11.78
CA ILE A 17 -9.88 -5.72 11.24
C ILE A 17 -9.38 -4.26 11.22
N ALA A 18 -8.81 -3.75 12.31
CA ALA A 18 -8.26 -2.39 12.36
C ALA A 18 -7.14 -2.16 11.33
N ILE A 19 -6.19 -3.10 11.19
CA ILE A 19 -5.11 -3.03 10.19
C ILE A 19 -5.69 -3.04 8.78
N SER A 20 -6.67 -3.92 8.50
CA SER A 20 -7.30 -4.01 7.19
C SER A 20 -8.08 -2.74 6.83
N LEU A 21 -8.79 -2.15 7.80
CA LEU A 21 -9.50 -0.87 7.63
C LEU A 21 -8.52 0.25 7.35
N LEU A 22 -7.45 0.35 8.13
CA LEU A 22 -6.42 1.35 7.92
C LEU A 22 -5.74 1.19 6.55
N SER A 23 -5.41 -0.04 6.17
CA SER A 23 -4.84 -0.37 4.86
C SER A 23 -5.77 0.04 3.71
N PHE A 24 -7.06 -0.24 3.86
CA PHE A 24 -8.07 0.13 2.88
C PHE A 24 -8.30 1.65 2.81
N ILE A 25 -8.33 2.35 3.94
CA ILE A 25 -8.39 3.82 3.98
C ILE A 25 -7.20 4.44 3.27
N ILE A 26 -5.99 3.91 3.50
CA ILE A 26 -4.79 4.36 2.76
C ILE A 26 -4.94 4.07 1.26
N SER A 27 -5.52 2.91 0.90
CA SER A 27 -5.76 2.54 -0.50
C SER A 27 -6.66 3.50 -1.25
N ILE A 28 -7.78 3.91 -0.66
CA ILE A 28 -8.78 4.76 -1.34
C ILE A 28 -8.33 6.23 -1.40
N ASN A 29 -7.42 6.64 -0.52
CA ASN A 29 -6.87 8.00 -0.49
C ASN A 29 -5.55 8.12 -1.27
N ALA A 30 -5.08 7.04 -1.88
CA ALA A 30 -3.87 7.06 -2.69
C ALA A 30 -4.05 7.95 -3.93
N PRO A 31 -3.09 8.82 -4.28
CA PRO A 31 -3.28 9.76 -5.38
C PRO A 31 -3.19 9.11 -6.77
N GLY A 32 -4.11 9.52 -7.65
CA GLY A 32 -4.24 9.06 -9.03
C GLY A 32 -5.32 7.99 -9.21
N ASP A 33 -5.90 7.91 -10.41
CA ASP A 33 -6.93 6.91 -10.73
C ASP A 33 -6.28 5.54 -11.05
N PRO A 34 -6.59 4.47 -10.29
CA PRO A 34 -6.12 3.11 -10.58
C PRO A 34 -6.36 2.67 -12.03
N VAL A 35 -7.52 3.05 -12.59
CA VAL A 35 -7.93 2.67 -13.95
C VAL A 35 -7.03 3.33 -14.98
N GLU A 36 -6.71 4.60 -14.77
CA GLU A 36 -5.82 5.33 -15.65
C GLU A 36 -4.42 4.72 -15.63
N ARG A 37 -3.89 4.41 -14.44
CA ARG A 37 -2.57 3.79 -14.28
C ARG A 37 -2.49 2.41 -14.94
N LEU A 38 -3.46 1.56 -14.71
CA LEU A 38 -3.52 0.24 -15.34
C LEU A 38 -3.72 0.33 -16.86
N SER A 39 -4.53 1.28 -17.34
CA SER A 39 -4.69 1.49 -18.78
C SER A 39 -3.40 1.96 -19.46
N LYS A 40 -2.59 2.77 -18.76
CA LYS A 40 -1.25 3.19 -19.21
C LYS A 40 -0.28 2.01 -19.21
N ALA A 41 -0.25 1.21 -18.15
CA ALA A 41 0.58 0.01 -18.06
C ALA A 41 0.28 -1.03 -19.15
N ALA A 42 -0.99 -1.14 -19.58
CA ALA A 42 -1.41 -2.03 -20.66
C ALA A 42 -1.00 -1.57 -22.07
N GLY A 43 -0.26 -0.46 -22.22
CA GLY A 43 0.27 0.00 -23.51
C GLY A 43 -0.76 0.73 -24.40
N SER A 44 -1.83 1.29 -23.82
CA SER A 44 -2.89 2.01 -24.56
C SER A 44 -2.47 3.43 -25.01
N GLU A 45 -1.21 3.62 -25.39
CA GLU A 45 -0.65 4.90 -25.83
C GLU A 45 -0.88 5.12 -27.33
N GLY A 46 -2.10 5.55 -27.65
CA GLY A 46 -2.41 6.21 -28.91
C GLY A 46 -3.17 7.50 -28.62
N SER A 47 -2.58 8.66 -28.94
CA SER A 47 -3.16 10.00 -28.74
C SER A 47 -4.52 10.19 -29.45
N ALA A 48 -4.84 9.33 -30.41
CA ALA A 48 -6.11 9.30 -31.13
C ALA A 48 -7.17 8.36 -30.51
N GLU A 49 -6.79 7.47 -29.58
CA GLU A 49 -7.69 6.46 -29.00
C GLU A 49 -8.35 6.89 -27.69
N GLN A 50 -7.86 7.94 -27.03
CA GLN A 50 -8.46 8.46 -25.79
C GLN A 50 -9.91 8.94 -25.95
N GLN A 51 -10.34 9.25 -27.18
CA GLN A 51 -11.71 9.67 -27.50
C GLN A 51 -12.56 8.58 -28.16
N SER A 52 -12.01 7.40 -28.47
CA SER A 52 -12.80 6.31 -29.05
C SER A 52 -13.76 5.73 -28.02
N GLY A 53 -15.01 5.48 -28.42
CA GLY A 53 -16.00 4.80 -27.57
C GLY A 53 -15.53 3.42 -27.08
N ALA A 54 -14.60 2.77 -27.78
CA ALA A 54 -13.97 1.52 -27.35
C ALA A 54 -13.05 1.72 -26.13
N SER A 55 -12.27 2.80 -26.09
CA SER A 55 -11.40 3.13 -24.95
C SER A 55 -12.19 3.46 -23.69
N LYS A 56 -13.33 4.16 -23.85
CA LYS A 56 -14.27 4.41 -22.74
C LYS A 56 -14.82 3.10 -22.17
N LYS A 57 -15.31 2.20 -23.02
CA LYS A 57 -15.82 0.88 -22.57
C LYS A 57 -14.78 0.05 -21.83
N ILE A 58 -13.52 0.04 -22.28
CA ILE A 58 -12.44 -0.68 -21.59
C ILE A 58 -12.20 -0.11 -20.19
N LYS A 59 -12.18 1.22 -20.04
CA LYS A 59 -12.06 1.87 -18.73
C LYS A 59 -13.25 1.59 -17.82
N GLU A 60 -14.46 1.53 -18.38
CA GLU A 60 -15.69 1.18 -17.64
C GLU A 60 -15.64 -0.27 -17.13
N GLU A 61 -15.21 -1.22 -17.97
CA GLU A 61 -15.03 -2.61 -17.56
C GLU A 61 -13.96 -2.74 -16.47
N LEU A 62 -12.85 -2.00 -16.59
CA LEU A 62 -11.79 -2.02 -15.59
C LEU A 62 -12.23 -1.44 -14.25
N ARG A 63 -13.03 -0.35 -14.26
CA ARG A 63 -13.66 0.20 -13.05
C ARG A 63 -14.51 -0.83 -12.34
N LYS A 64 -15.32 -1.56 -13.11
CA LYS A 64 -16.19 -2.63 -12.59
C LYS A 64 -15.38 -3.78 -11.98
N LYS A 65 -14.32 -4.22 -12.66
CA LYS A 65 -13.40 -5.26 -12.14
C LYS A 65 -12.72 -4.86 -10.83
N LEU A 66 -12.39 -3.58 -10.69
CA LEU A 66 -11.80 -3.03 -9.46
C LEU A 66 -12.85 -2.75 -8.37
N GLY A 67 -14.14 -2.85 -8.70
CA GLY A 67 -15.27 -2.52 -7.82
C GLY A 67 -15.42 -1.03 -7.56
N LEU A 68 -14.84 -0.15 -8.39
CA LEU A 68 -14.91 1.30 -8.21
C LEU A 68 -16.33 1.85 -8.43
N ASP A 69 -17.22 1.03 -9.00
CA ASP A 69 -18.66 1.26 -9.15
C ASP A 69 -19.48 0.81 -7.93
N LEU A 70 -18.83 0.45 -6.82
CA LEU A 70 -19.46 0.08 -5.55
C LEU A 70 -19.27 1.18 -4.49
N PRO A 71 -20.16 1.25 -3.48
CA PRO A 71 -19.95 2.11 -2.31
C PRO A 71 -18.67 1.71 -1.57
N ILE A 72 -18.03 2.67 -0.91
CA ILE A 72 -16.70 2.49 -0.31
C ILE A 72 -16.74 1.46 0.84
N PHE A 73 -17.79 1.50 1.67
CA PHE A 73 -17.88 0.70 2.89
C PHE A 73 -19.29 0.13 3.10
N TYR A 74 -19.47 -0.69 4.13
CA TYR A 74 -20.77 -1.32 4.46
C TYR A 74 -21.90 -0.31 4.68
N PHE A 75 -21.56 0.89 5.12
CA PHE A 75 -22.50 1.99 5.29
C PHE A 75 -21.82 3.31 4.93
N SER A 76 -22.62 4.30 4.56
CA SER A 76 -22.19 5.70 4.48
C SER A 76 -23.07 6.55 5.38
N ILE A 77 -22.48 7.58 5.96
CA ILE A 77 -23.20 8.65 6.64
C ILE A 77 -23.17 9.83 5.68
N THR A 78 -24.33 10.14 5.09
CA THR A 78 -24.53 11.27 4.18
C THR A 78 -25.68 12.11 4.71
N ASP A 79 -26.08 13.16 4.01
CA ASP A 79 -27.35 13.85 4.29
C ASP A 79 -28.53 13.18 3.57
N LEU A 80 -29.76 13.56 3.92
CA LEU A 80 -31.00 13.03 3.34
C LEU A 80 -31.23 13.51 1.89
N ALA A 81 -30.53 14.55 1.45
CA ALA A 81 -30.58 15.00 0.07
C ALA A 81 -29.66 14.17 -0.83
N SER A 82 -28.58 13.61 -0.29
CA SER A 82 -27.59 12.81 -1.00
C SER A 82 -28.16 11.51 -1.58
N SER A 83 -27.67 11.12 -2.75
CA SER A 83 -28.06 9.88 -3.42
C SER A 83 -27.45 8.63 -2.80
N ASP A 84 -28.20 7.54 -2.88
CA ASP A 84 -27.72 6.17 -2.72
C ASP A 84 -27.19 5.54 -4.02
N THR A 85 -27.21 6.25 -5.16
CA THR A 85 -26.77 5.73 -6.48
C THR A 85 -25.63 6.50 -7.12
N LEU A 86 -25.19 7.61 -6.51
CA LEU A 86 -24.13 8.47 -7.03
C LEU A 86 -22.79 7.75 -7.26
N TYR A 87 -22.50 6.67 -6.52
CA TYR A 87 -21.31 5.83 -6.76
C TYR A 87 -21.32 5.13 -8.13
N LYS A 88 -22.48 5.02 -8.81
CA LYS A 88 -22.59 4.43 -10.16
C LYS A 88 -22.10 5.38 -11.24
N VAL A 89 -21.99 6.68 -10.94
CA VAL A 89 -21.44 7.67 -11.86
C VAL A 89 -19.93 7.48 -11.92
N GLN A 90 -19.46 7.01 -13.08
CA GLN A 90 -18.06 6.60 -13.23
C GLN A 90 -17.10 7.77 -13.45
N ASP A 91 -17.57 8.85 -14.09
CA ASP A 91 -16.75 10.03 -14.31
C ASP A 91 -16.61 10.82 -13.00
N LYS A 92 -15.35 11.06 -12.60
CA LYS A 92 -15.04 11.74 -11.34
C LYS A 92 -15.55 13.17 -11.33
N TYR A 93 -15.42 13.90 -12.45
CA TYR A 93 -15.84 15.30 -12.52
C TYR A 93 -17.35 15.42 -12.51
N HIS A 94 -18.05 14.52 -13.21
CA HIS A 94 -19.51 14.45 -13.14
C HIS A 94 -19.97 14.17 -11.71
N LYS A 95 -19.35 13.19 -11.04
CA LYS A 95 -19.70 12.83 -9.67
C LYS A 95 -19.56 14.02 -8.70
N VAL A 96 -18.43 14.73 -8.75
CA VAL A 96 -18.19 15.93 -7.92
C VAL A 96 -19.20 17.03 -8.23
N ASN A 97 -19.51 17.27 -9.51
CA ASN A 97 -20.51 18.24 -9.90
C ASN A 97 -21.91 17.89 -9.36
N LEU A 98 -22.30 16.62 -9.46
CA LEU A 98 -23.59 16.14 -8.95
C LEU A 98 -23.68 16.21 -7.42
N GLU A 99 -22.60 15.89 -6.70
CA GLU A 99 -22.50 16.08 -5.25
C GLU A 99 -22.75 17.55 -4.88
N GLU A 100 -22.07 18.47 -5.56
CA GLU A 100 -22.19 19.91 -5.33
C GLU A 100 -23.60 20.44 -5.66
N LEU A 101 -24.17 20.04 -6.80
CA LEU A 101 -25.55 20.40 -7.17
C LEU A 101 -26.58 19.84 -6.18
N THR A 102 -26.34 18.66 -5.62
CA THR A 102 -27.19 18.05 -4.60
C THR A 102 -27.10 18.82 -3.29
N HIS A 103 -25.89 19.24 -2.88
CA HIS A 103 -25.72 20.08 -1.70
C HIS A 103 -26.41 21.45 -1.84
N GLN A 104 -26.31 22.08 -3.02
CA GLN A 104 -26.93 23.39 -3.29
C GLN A 104 -28.46 23.33 -3.35
N SER A 105 -29.02 22.31 -4.01
CA SER A 105 -30.47 22.16 -4.18
C SER A 105 -31.14 21.47 -2.98
N GLY A 106 -30.42 20.59 -2.28
CA GLY A 106 -30.96 19.67 -1.30
C GLY A 106 -31.93 18.63 -1.90
N ASN A 107 -31.91 18.40 -3.23
CA ASN A 107 -32.86 17.51 -3.91
C ASN A 107 -32.18 16.65 -5.00
N TRP A 108 -31.76 15.43 -4.64
CA TRP A 108 -31.13 14.51 -5.60
C TRP A 108 -32.01 14.16 -6.80
N GLN A 109 -33.33 14.06 -6.64
CA GLN A 109 -34.20 13.61 -7.73
C GLN A 109 -34.09 14.58 -8.93
N GLU A 110 -34.22 15.88 -8.67
CA GLU A 110 -34.10 16.93 -9.68
C GLU A 110 -32.69 16.99 -10.28
N VAL A 111 -31.66 16.79 -9.45
CA VAL A 111 -30.26 16.71 -9.92
C VAL A 111 -30.06 15.50 -10.84
N SER A 112 -30.66 14.37 -10.50
CA SER A 112 -30.59 13.15 -11.30
C SER A 112 -31.33 13.28 -12.62
N ASP A 113 -32.50 13.94 -12.63
CA ASP A 113 -33.28 14.20 -13.83
C ASP A 113 -32.56 15.19 -14.76
N TYR A 114 -31.97 16.26 -14.21
CA TYR A 114 -31.08 17.17 -14.93
C TYR A 114 -29.85 16.48 -15.53
N TYR A 115 -29.22 15.57 -14.78
CA TYR A 115 -28.09 14.80 -15.29
C TYR A 115 -28.51 13.84 -16.41
N ALA A 116 -29.66 13.17 -16.27
CA ALA A 116 -30.21 12.30 -17.31
C ALA A 116 -30.53 13.07 -18.59
N SER A 117 -31.12 14.27 -18.49
CA SER A 117 -31.38 15.14 -19.64
C SER A 117 -30.09 15.60 -20.33
N LEU A 118 -29.05 15.96 -19.55
CA LEU A 118 -27.72 16.28 -20.10
C LEU A 118 -27.10 15.12 -20.86
N LEU A 119 -27.18 13.88 -20.33
CA LEU A 119 -26.69 12.69 -21.02
C LEU A 119 -27.49 12.39 -22.30
N GLN A 120 -28.81 12.64 -22.30
CA GLN A 120 -29.64 12.51 -23.49
C GLN A 120 -29.30 13.56 -24.55
N LEU A 121 -29.01 14.79 -24.13
CA LEU A 121 -28.53 15.87 -25.00
C LEU A 121 -27.17 15.51 -25.59
N GLN A 122 -26.23 15.01 -24.78
CA GLN A 122 -24.94 14.52 -25.25
C GLN A 122 -25.10 13.37 -26.25
N LYS A 123 -25.97 12.40 -25.96
CA LYS A 123 -26.25 11.28 -26.87
C LYS A 123 -26.86 11.74 -28.19
N SER A 124 -27.70 12.78 -28.16
CA SER A 124 -28.30 13.37 -29.36
C SER A 124 -27.26 14.14 -30.18
N HIS A 125 -26.35 14.86 -29.51
CA HIS A 125 -25.21 15.52 -30.15
C HIS A 125 -24.25 14.52 -30.81
N LEU A 126 -23.95 13.39 -30.16
CA LEU A 126 -23.06 12.35 -30.72
C LEU A 126 -23.62 11.66 -31.99
N LYS A 127 -24.92 11.84 -32.31
CA LYS A 127 -25.51 11.36 -33.58
C LYS A 127 -25.20 12.27 -34.77
N ILE A 128 -24.61 13.45 -34.53
CA ILE A 128 -24.27 14.39 -35.60
C ILE A 128 -23.16 13.79 -36.46
N ASN A 129 -23.46 13.61 -37.75
CA ASN A 129 -22.46 13.30 -38.75
C ASN A 129 -22.25 14.52 -39.65
N ALA A 130 -21.17 15.26 -39.43
CA ALA A 130 -20.85 16.47 -40.19
C ALA A 130 -20.76 16.22 -41.70
N LYS A 131 -20.31 15.03 -42.12
CA LYS A 131 -20.20 14.66 -43.54
C LYS A 131 -21.58 14.47 -44.19
N GLU A 132 -22.53 13.87 -43.47
CA GLU A 132 -23.91 13.69 -43.94
C GLU A 132 -24.66 15.02 -44.04
N ILE A 133 -24.41 15.94 -43.10
CA ILE A 133 -25.02 17.27 -43.11
C ILE A 133 -24.58 18.07 -44.34
N VAL A 134 -23.27 18.09 -44.64
CA VAL A 134 -22.72 18.78 -45.83
C VAL A 134 -23.15 18.09 -47.13
N ALA A 135 -23.33 16.77 -47.12
CA ALA A 135 -23.85 16.05 -48.29
C ALA A 135 -25.32 16.41 -48.60
N ASN A 136 -26.12 16.73 -47.57
CA ASN A 136 -27.52 17.12 -47.72
C ASN A 136 -27.72 18.62 -47.99
N ASP A 137 -26.76 19.47 -47.65
CA ASP A 137 -26.77 20.91 -47.91
C ASP A 137 -25.40 21.38 -48.41
N SER A 138 -25.28 21.51 -49.73
CA SER A 138 -24.05 21.90 -50.41
C SER A 138 -23.61 23.36 -50.16
N THR A 139 -24.41 24.15 -49.43
CA THR A 139 -24.06 25.53 -49.07
C THR A 139 -23.23 25.60 -47.78
N LEU A 140 -23.11 24.49 -47.04
CA LEU A 140 -22.37 24.40 -45.79
C LEU A 140 -20.93 23.91 -45.99
N ASP A 141 -19.98 24.55 -45.33
CA ASP A 141 -18.58 24.13 -45.29
C ASP A 141 -18.34 23.09 -44.18
N LEU A 142 -17.62 22.01 -44.50
CA LEU A 142 -17.37 20.89 -43.58
C LEU A 142 -16.57 21.31 -42.35
N ASN A 143 -15.59 22.22 -42.50
CA ASN A 143 -14.81 22.69 -41.38
C ASN A 143 -15.69 23.50 -40.43
N THR A 144 -16.53 24.37 -40.98
CA THR A 144 -17.49 25.19 -40.22
C THR A 144 -18.50 24.31 -39.45
N VAL A 145 -19.10 23.31 -40.11
CA VAL A 145 -20.06 22.39 -39.46
C VAL A 145 -19.37 21.58 -38.35
N THR A 146 -18.15 21.11 -38.60
CA THR A 146 -17.36 20.35 -37.61
C THR A 146 -16.98 21.21 -36.42
N GLU A 147 -16.54 22.45 -36.65
CA GLU A 147 -16.18 23.40 -35.59
C GLU A 147 -17.39 23.74 -34.71
N VAL A 148 -18.52 24.12 -35.32
CA VAL A 148 -19.76 24.45 -34.59
C VAL A 148 -20.28 23.24 -33.80
N THR A 149 -20.23 22.05 -34.40
CA THR A 149 -20.60 20.80 -33.71
C THR A 149 -19.68 20.53 -32.52
N ASN A 150 -18.37 20.71 -32.68
CA ASN A 150 -17.40 20.53 -31.60
C ASN A 150 -17.60 21.55 -30.48
N GLN A 151 -17.82 22.83 -30.82
CA GLN A 151 -18.13 23.89 -29.86
C GLN A 151 -19.37 23.53 -29.04
N PHE A 152 -20.45 23.08 -29.67
CA PHE A 152 -21.66 22.64 -28.96
C PHE A 152 -21.36 21.47 -28.01
N GLY A 153 -20.56 20.50 -28.45
CA GLY A 153 -20.14 19.37 -27.62
C GLY A 153 -19.28 19.76 -26.41
N ILE A 154 -18.39 20.74 -26.57
CA ILE A 154 -17.57 21.30 -25.50
C ILE A 154 -18.46 21.94 -24.44
N GLU A 155 -19.51 22.67 -24.83
CA GLU A 155 -20.42 23.29 -23.86
C GLU A 155 -21.26 22.25 -23.11
N ILE A 156 -21.70 21.15 -23.74
CA ILE A 156 -22.33 20.01 -23.04
C ILE A 156 -21.37 19.40 -22.02
N GLY A 157 -20.12 19.14 -22.41
CA GLY A 157 -19.10 18.61 -21.49
C GLY A 157 -18.87 19.54 -20.30
N SER A 158 -18.76 20.84 -20.57
CA SER A 158 -18.63 21.86 -19.53
C SER A 158 -19.82 21.88 -18.57
N LEU A 159 -21.05 21.67 -19.03
CA LEU A 159 -22.25 21.59 -18.19
C LEU A 159 -22.27 20.35 -17.29
N LEU A 160 -21.70 19.24 -17.76
CA LEU A 160 -21.56 18.01 -16.96
C LEU A 160 -20.52 18.15 -15.84
N GLU A 161 -19.61 19.12 -15.94
CA GLU A 161 -18.47 19.31 -15.03
C GLU A 161 -18.56 20.56 -14.14
N THR A 162 -19.60 21.39 -14.29
CA THR A 162 -19.74 22.64 -13.52
C THR A 162 -21.08 22.76 -12.79
N SER A 163 -21.01 23.23 -11.55
CA SER A 163 -22.17 23.54 -10.69
C SER A 163 -22.42 25.04 -10.55
N ASN A 164 -21.55 25.88 -11.12
CA ASN A 164 -21.63 27.34 -10.98
C ASN A 164 -22.78 27.91 -11.81
N GLU A 165 -23.67 28.65 -11.15
CA GLU A 165 -24.91 29.16 -11.75
C GLU A 165 -24.69 30.13 -12.92
N GLU A 166 -23.76 31.08 -12.78
CA GLU A 166 -23.46 32.07 -13.83
C GLU A 166 -22.84 31.40 -15.06
N LEU A 167 -21.93 30.45 -14.83
CA LEU A 167 -21.33 29.67 -15.92
C LEU A 167 -22.40 28.86 -16.64
N ILE A 168 -23.25 28.13 -15.93
CA ILE A 168 -24.33 27.32 -16.52
C ILE A 168 -25.25 28.19 -17.40
N ALA A 169 -25.69 29.35 -16.90
CA ALA A 169 -26.54 30.26 -17.66
C ALA A 169 -25.87 30.74 -18.96
N GLY A 170 -24.62 31.21 -18.86
CA GLY A 170 -23.85 31.65 -20.04
C GLY A 170 -23.60 30.53 -21.06
N LYS A 171 -23.52 29.27 -20.62
CA LYS A 171 -23.36 28.10 -21.50
C LYS A 171 -24.65 27.81 -22.26
N PHE A 172 -25.80 27.86 -21.59
CA PHE A 172 -27.10 27.72 -22.25
C PHE A 172 -27.36 28.84 -23.25
N GLU A 173 -27.01 30.09 -22.95
CA GLU A 173 -27.12 31.21 -23.89
C GLU A 173 -26.30 30.98 -25.16
N LYS A 174 -25.04 30.54 -25.02
CA LYS A 174 -24.18 30.19 -26.16
C LYS A 174 -24.77 29.07 -26.99
N MET A 175 -25.23 27.99 -26.36
CA MET A 175 -25.83 26.85 -27.05
C MET A 175 -27.12 27.24 -27.79
N ASN A 176 -27.99 28.04 -27.17
CA ASN A 176 -29.17 28.60 -27.82
C ASN A 176 -28.78 29.46 -29.03
N GLY A 177 -27.76 30.31 -28.89
CA GLY A 177 -27.21 31.11 -29.98
C GLY A 177 -26.73 30.27 -31.17
N LEU A 178 -26.04 29.15 -30.90
CA LEU A 178 -25.62 28.20 -31.94
C LEU A 178 -26.82 27.54 -32.64
N VAL A 179 -27.84 27.11 -31.89
CA VAL A 179 -29.04 26.48 -32.45
C VAL A 179 -29.86 27.45 -33.31
N VAL A 180 -29.95 28.72 -32.90
CA VAL A 180 -30.67 29.75 -33.67
C VAL A 180 -29.91 30.13 -34.95
N LYS A 181 -28.58 30.24 -34.86
CA LYS A 181 -27.73 30.64 -36.00
C LYS A 181 -27.56 29.53 -37.04
N HIS A 182 -27.61 28.28 -36.64
CA HIS A 182 -27.32 27.13 -37.51
C HIS A 182 -28.50 26.16 -37.59
N SER A 183 -29.19 26.16 -38.73
CA SER A 183 -30.38 25.34 -39.00
C SER A 183 -30.16 23.83 -38.78
N PHE A 184 -28.96 23.32 -39.08
CA PHE A 184 -28.62 21.91 -38.91
C PHE A 184 -28.57 21.45 -37.45
N LEU A 185 -28.50 22.38 -36.47
CA LEU A 185 -28.57 22.05 -35.03
C LEU A 185 -30.01 22.07 -34.49
N LYS A 186 -31.02 22.43 -35.30
CA LYS A 186 -32.40 22.60 -34.83
C LYS A 186 -32.99 21.35 -34.19
N PHE A 187 -32.56 20.15 -34.60
CA PHE A 187 -33.01 18.90 -33.98
C PHE A 187 -32.58 18.74 -32.51
N LEU A 188 -31.56 19.49 -32.05
CA LEU A 188 -31.13 19.55 -30.64
C LEU A 188 -31.97 20.52 -29.79
N SER A 189 -32.82 21.34 -30.40
CA SER A 189 -33.63 22.33 -29.66
C SER A 189 -34.52 21.69 -28.60
N ASN A 190 -35.17 20.57 -28.91
CA ASN A 190 -36.03 19.85 -27.96
C ASN A 190 -35.23 19.28 -26.78
N PRO A 191 -34.16 18.47 -26.99
CA PRO A 191 -33.32 18.01 -25.88
C PRO A 191 -32.67 19.15 -25.06
N LEU A 192 -32.33 20.26 -25.70
CA LEU A 192 -31.76 21.43 -25.03
C LEU A 192 -32.80 22.12 -24.13
N LEU A 193 -34.03 22.29 -24.63
CA LEU A 193 -35.14 22.86 -23.87
C LEU A 193 -35.53 21.95 -22.70
N GLU A 194 -35.60 20.63 -22.90
CA GLU A 194 -35.82 19.65 -21.81
C GLU A 194 -34.79 19.80 -20.70
N THR A 195 -33.51 19.98 -21.08
CA THR A 195 -32.42 20.17 -20.13
C THR A 195 -32.53 21.51 -19.37
N GLN A 196 -32.94 22.58 -20.05
CA GLN A 196 -33.20 23.88 -19.42
C GLN A 196 -34.38 23.80 -18.44
N ASN A 197 -35.44 23.07 -18.79
CA ASN A 197 -36.59 22.86 -17.91
C ASN A 197 -36.19 22.07 -16.66
N CYS A 198 -35.47 20.95 -16.80
CA CYS A 198 -34.96 20.19 -15.65
C CYS A 198 -34.06 21.05 -14.75
N ARG A 199 -33.27 21.96 -15.33
CA ARG A 199 -32.47 22.92 -14.55
C ARG A 199 -33.35 23.94 -13.81
N ALA A 200 -34.41 24.43 -14.42
CA ALA A 200 -35.36 25.33 -13.78
C ALA A 200 -36.11 24.62 -12.64
N ASP A 201 -36.51 23.37 -12.84
CA ASP A 201 -37.18 22.54 -11.84
C ASP A 201 -36.26 22.28 -10.63
N LEU A 202 -34.97 22.01 -10.86
CA LEU A 202 -33.95 21.92 -9.82
C LEU A 202 -33.87 23.19 -8.97
N LEU A 203 -33.97 24.38 -9.59
CA LEU A 203 -33.96 25.65 -8.87
C LEU A 203 -35.28 25.94 -8.15
N ALA A 204 -36.41 25.50 -8.69
CA ALA A 204 -37.73 25.71 -8.12
C ALA A 204 -38.03 24.75 -6.94
N ASN A 205 -37.64 23.49 -7.06
CA ASN A 205 -37.98 22.39 -6.13
C ASN A 205 -36.87 22.12 -5.10
N GLN A 206 -36.24 23.17 -4.56
CA GLN A 206 -35.14 23.03 -3.61
C GLN A 206 -35.63 22.53 -2.24
N THR A 207 -34.97 21.50 -1.72
CA THR A 207 -35.23 20.95 -0.37
C THR A 207 -34.00 21.01 0.52
N ARG A 208 -33.37 22.19 0.64
CA ARG A 208 -32.13 22.43 1.41
C ARG A 208 -32.15 21.94 2.86
N TRP A 209 -33.33 21.87 3.49
CA TRP A 209 -33.47 21.34 4.85
C TRP A 209 -33.01 19.88 4.96
N LYS A 210 -33.12 19.09 3.89
CA LYS A 210 -32.66 17.69 3.84
C LYS A 210 -31.14 17.57 3.98
N THR A 211 -30.39 18.58 3.54
CA THR A 211 -28.92 18.61 3.63
C THR A 211 -28.42 18.67 5.09
N TYR A 212 -29.25 19.12 6.03
CA TYR A 212 -28.89 19.19 7.46
C TYR A 212 -29.26 17.93 8.25
N ILE A 213 -29.98 16.98 7.65
CA ILE A 213 -30.44 15.76 8.32
C ILE A 213 -29.51 14.62 7.94
N PRO A 214 -28.75 14.04 8.89
CA PRO A 214 -27.90 12.89 8.60
C PRO A 214 -28.77 11.66 8.28
N ALA A 215 -28.40 10.97 7.22
CA ALA A 215 -28.96 9.71 6.77
C ALA A 215 -27.88 8.62 6.76
N ILE A 216 -28.24 7.42 7.22
CA ILE A 216 -27.36 6.25 7.19
C ILE A 216 -27.87 5.33 6.10
N ASN A 217 -27.04 5.14 5.07
CA ASN A 217 -27.31 4.19 3.99
C ASN A 217 -26.51 2.92 4.23
N PHE A 218 -27.19 1.78 4.31
CA PHE A 218 -26.55 0.47 4.50
C PHE A 218 -26.50 -0.28 3.17
N TYR A 219 -25.30 -0.66 2.75
CA TYR A 219 -25.04 -1.28 1.44
C TYR A 219 -24.80 -2.80 1.51
N GLY A 220 -24.82 -3.40 2.70
CA GLY A 220 -24.56 -4.83 2.86
C GLY A 220 -23.18 -5.23 2.33
N THR A 221 -23.08 -6.39 1.69
CA THR A 221 -21.82 -6.96 1.18
C THR A 221 -21.36 -6.40 -0.15
N THR A 222 -22.21 -5.62 -0.83
CA THR A 222 -21.89 -5.00 -2.13
C THR A 222 -21.17 -3.67 -1.94
N ASN A 223 -19.94 -3.73 -1.44
CA ASN A 223 -19.09 -2.56 -1.22
C ASN A 223 -17.62 -2.87 -1.51
N GLN A 224 -16.82 -1.83 -1.75
CA GLN A 224 -15.40 -1.91 -2.10
C GLN A 224 -14.57 -2.60 -1.03
N TYR A 225 -14.78 -2.28 0.26
CA TYR A 225 -14.03 -2.91 1.34
C TYR A 225 -14.32 -4.41 1.45
N HIS A 226 -15.59 -4.82 1.32
CA HIS A 226 -15.97 -6.23 1.33
C HIS A 226 -15.36 -6.99 0.14
N LEU A 227 -15.44 -6.41 -1.06
CA LEU A 227 -14.82 -6.97 -2.26
C LEU A 227 -13.29 -7.09 -2.10
N TRP A 228 -12.63 -6.08 -1.55
CA TRP A 228 -11.19 -6.07 -1.31
C TRP A 228 -10.77 -7.13 -0.28
N LEU A 229 -11.53 -7.26 0.81
CA LEU A 229 -11.20 -8.17 1.91
C LEU A 229 -11.54 -9.65 1.61
N PHE A 230 -12.74 -9.91 1.08
CA PHE A 230 -13.29 -11.25 0.90
C PHE A 230 -13.32 -11.72 -0.56
N GLY A 231 -13.25 -10.80 -1.51
CA GLY A 231 -13.39 -11.11 -2.94
C GLY A 231 -14.83 -11.41 -3.36
N ASN A 232 -15.03 -11.52 -4.66
CA ASN A 232 -16.28 -11.99 -5.27
C ASN A 232 -16.17 -13.44 -5.78
N GLY A 233 -14.99 -14.05 -5.70
CA GLY A 233 -14.72 -15.42 -6.15
C GLY A 233 -14.72 -15.62 -7.67
N LYS A 234 -14.85 -14.54 -8.44
CA LYS A 234 -14.81 -14.57 -9.91
C LYS A 234 -13.58 -13.80 -10.43
N GLU A 235 -13.55 -12.51 -10.14
CA GLU A 235 -12.52 -11.57 -10.60
C GLU A 235 -11.47 -11.30 -9.52
N ARG A 236 -11.87 -11.35 -8.25
CA ARG A 236 -10.99 -11.20 -7.10
C ARG A 236 -11.31 -12.25 -6.04
N MET A 237 -10.28 -12.88 -5.49
CA MET A 237 -10.40 -13.84 -4.40
C MET A 237 -10.35 -13.16 -3.03
N GLY A 238 -9.88 -11.92 -2.97
CA GLY A 238 -9.81 -11.10 -1.76
C GLY A 238 -8.55 -11.32 -0.93
N LEU A 239 -8.22 -10.30 -0.14
CA LEU A 239 -7.01 -10.24 0.69
C LEU A 239 -6.88 -11.45 1.63
N LEU A 240 -7.98 -11.90 2.25
CA LEU A 240 -7.94 -13.03 3.19
C LEU A 240 -7.56 -14.36 2.53
N ARG A 241 -7.69 -14.46 1.21
CA ARG A 241 -7.31 -15.64 0.43
C ARG A 241 -5.95 -15.48 -0.26
N GLY A 242 -5.20 -14.43 0.07
CA GLY A 242 -3.88 -14.15 -0.51
C GLY A 242 -3.92 -13.44 -1.87
N ASP A 243 -5.08 -12.94 -2.30
CA ASP A 243 -5.18 -12.09 -3.48
C ASP A 243 -4.91 -10.63 -3.10
N PHE A 244 -3.70 -10.20 -3.44
CA PHE A 244 -3.18 -8.86 -3.18
C PHE A 244 -3.47 -7.88 -4.33
N GLY A 245 -4.14 -8.33 -5.39
CA GLY A 245 -4.34 -7.58 -6.62
C GLY A 245 -3.12 -7.59 -7.55
N ILE A 246 -3.15 -6.66 -8.49
CA ILE A 246 -2.17 -6.53 -9.57
C ILE A 246 -1.37 -5.23 -9.42
N SER A 247 -0.11 -5.26 -9.84
CA SER A 247 0.74 -4.09 -9.88
C SER A 247 0.26 -3.09 -10.92
N TYR A 248 0.30 -1.80 -10.58
CA TYR A 248 -0.05 -0.72 -11.50
C TYR A 248 1.07 -0.41 -12.52
N ILE A 249 2.23 -1.06 -12.40
CA ILE A 249 3.39 -0.81 -13.27
C ILE A 249 3.43 -1.82 -14.42
N ASP A 250 3.43 -3.11 -14.07
CA ASP A 250 3.68 -4.22 -15.00
C ASP A 250 2.46 -5.14 -15.17
N SER A 251 1.33 -4.81 -14.54
CA SER A 251 0.09 -5.60 -14.53
C SER A 251 0.26 -7.04 -14.04
N GLN A 252 1.34 -7.36 -13.32
CA GLN A 252 1.56 -8.69 -12.77
C GLN A 252 0.87 -8.87 -11.41
N PRO A 253 0.47 -10.11 -11.06
CA PRO A 253 -0.01 -10.42 -9.71
C PRO A 253 1.04 -10.12 -8.65
N ILE A 254 0.64 -9.38 -7.61
CA ILE A 254 1.56 -8.97 -6.54
C ILE A 254 2.08 -10.17 -5.75
N GLN A 255 1.25 -11.21 -5.60
CA GLN A 255 1.63 -12.43 -4.90
C GLN A 255 2.90 -13.06 -5.50
N ASP A 256 3.02 -13.09 -6.84
CA ASP A 256 4.16 -13.68 -7.52
C ASP A 256 5.42 -12.83 -7.31
N LYS A 257 5.28 -11.50 -7.34
CA LYS A 257 6.36 -10.55 -7.06
C LYS A 257 6.89 -10.70 -5.63
N ILE A 258 6.00 -10.87 -4.65
CA ILE A 258 6.37 -11.06 -3.25
C ILE A 258 7.05 -12.42 -3.05
N TRP A 259 6.42 -13.53 -3.48
CA TRP A 259 6.97 -14.85 -3.23
C TRP A 259 8.30 -15.11 -3.94
N GLY A 260 8.55 -14.47 -5.08
CA GLY A 260 9.84 -14.51 -5.75
C GLY A 260 10.99 -13.86 -4.98
N LYS A 261 10.70 -12.91 -4.06
CA LYS A 261 11.72 -12.05 -3.42
C LYS A 261 11.82 -12.21 -1.91
N VAL A 262 10.72 -12.48 -1.22
CA VAL A 262 10.67 -12.61 0.24
C VAL A 262 11.62 -13.68 0.78
N GLY A 263 11.82 -14.78 0.04
CA GLY A 263 12.76 -15.83 0.45
C GLY A 263 14.19 -15.32 0.60
N ILE A 264 14.61 -14.35 -0.23
CA ILE A 264 15.96 -13.78 -0.21
C ILE A 264 16.11 -12.89 1.03
N SER A 265 15.23 -11.90 1.20
CA SER A 265 15.26 -10.99 2.35
C SER A 265 15.12 -11.73 3.67
N PHE A 266 14.18 -12.68 3.76
CA PHE A 266 13.98 -13.48 4.96
C PHE A 266 15.22 -14.31 5.32
N THR A 267 15.85 -14.97 4.35
CA THR A 267 17.06 -15.78 4.61
C THR A 267 18.21 -14.91 5.11
N LEU A 268 18.42 -13.74 4.51
CA LEU A 268 19.43 -12.78 4.95
C LEU A 268 19.16 -12.30 6.38
N SER A 269 17.93 -11.83 6.65
CA SER A 269 17.53 -11.38 7.99
C SER A 269 17.68 -12.50 9.04
N LEU A 270 17.33 -13.74 8.70
CA LEU A 270 17.41 -14.88 9.59
C LEU A 270 18.86 -15.26 9.93
N ILE A 271 19.75 -15.29 8.94
CA ILE A 271 21.18 -15.56 9.17
C ILE A 271 21.79 -14.44 10.01
N SER A 272 21.50 -13.18 9.67
CA SER A 272 22.03 -12.03 10.39
C SER A 272 21.52 -11.94 11.82
N ILE A 273 20.24 -12.22 12.10
CA ILE A 273 19.75 -12.24 13.47
C ILE A 273 20.38 -13.38 14.26
N PHE A 274 20.53 -14.56 13.65
CA PHE A 274 21.12 -15.70 14.32
C PHE A 274 22.56 -15.39 14.74
N LEU A 275 23.37 -14.83 13.84
CA LEU A 275 24.71 -14.36 14.14
C LEU A 275 24.70 -13.25 15.18
N ALA A 276 23.76 -12.30 15.09
CA ALA A 276 23.67 -11.22 16.04
C ALA A 276 23.44 -11.73 17.47
N TYR A 277 22.52 -12.68 17.66
CA TYR A 277 22.24 -13.29 18.97
C TYR A 277 23.40 -14.16 19.45
N LEU A 278 24.00 -14.93 18.55
CA LEU A 278 25.15 -15.79 18.85
C LEU A 278 26.33 -14.98 19.40
N ILE A 279 26.55 -13.79 18.85
CA ILE A 279 27.62 -12.88 19.27
C ILE A 279 27.18 -12.05 20.49
N SER A 280 25.97 -11.49 20.48
CA SER A 280 25.55 -10.52 21.47
C SER A 280 25.31 -11.10 22.85
N ILE A 281 24.80 -12.34 22.94
CA ILE A 281 24.49 -12.97 24.22
C ILE A 281 25.78 -13.21 25.04
N PRO A 282 26.82 -13.88 24.51
CA PRO A 282 28.10 -14.05 25.22
C PRO A 282 28.75 -12.72 25.60
N ILE A 283 28.76 -11.76 24.67
CA ILE A 283 29.30 -10.42 24.89
C ILE A 283 28.59 -9.72 26.05
N GLY A 284 27.26 -9.70 26.04
CA GLY A 284 26.45 -9.06 27.07
C GLY A 284 26.61 -9.72 28.44
N ILE A 285 26.65 -11.05 28.49
CA ILE A 285 26.91 -11.81 29.73
C ILE A 285 28.30 -11.47 30.28
N TYR A 286 29.34 -11.48 29.43
CA TYR A 286 30.71 -11.22 29.84
C TYR A 286 30.89 -9.78 30.36
N SER A 287 30.35 -8.81 29.64
CA SER A 287 30.37 -7.39 30.00
C SER A 287 29.62 -7.13 31.32
N ALA A 288 28.47 -7.77 31.55
CA ALA A 288 27.73 -7.67 32.80
C ALA A 288 28.44 -8.35 33.98
N TYR A 289 29.11 -9.48 33.74
CA TYR A 289 29.87 -10.18 34.76
C TYR A 289 31.07 -9.38 35.25
N ARG A 290 31.78 -8.71 34.33
CA ARG A 290 32.92 -7.83 34.65
C ARG A 290 32.53 -6.36 34.65
N LYS A 291 31.35 -6.05 35.20
CA LYS A 291 30.82 -4.69 35.27
C LYS A 291 31.87 -3.70 35.80
N ASP A 292 31.99 -2.56 35.12
CA ASP A 292 32.88 -1.43 35.44
C ASP A 292 34.39 -1.71 35.31
N SER A 293 34.78 -2.91 34.86
CA SER A 293 36.16 -3.24 34.52
C SER A 293 36.64 -2.52 33.25
N VAL A 294 37.95 -2.45 33.05
CA VAL A 294 38.54 -1.91 31.81
C VAL A 294 38.06 -2.69 30.57
N ALA A 295 37.91 -4.00 30.70
CA ALA A 295 37.38 -4.84 29.62
C ALA A 295 35.92 -4.50 29.27
N ASP A 296 35.08 -4.28 30.29
CA ASP A 296 33.68 -3.85 30.09
C ASP A 296 33.59 -2.45 29.46
N LYS A 297 34.40 -1.50 29.95
CA LYS A 297 34.48 -0.14 29.39
C LYS A 297 34.96 -0.14 27.93
N GLY A 298 36.00 -0.91 27.62
CA GLY A 298 36.52 -1.05 26.25
C GLY A 298 35.52 -1.71 25.30
N MET A 299 34.89 -2.80 25.74
CA MET A 299 33.83 -3.47 24.97
C MET A 299 32.63 -2.54 24.75
N SER A 300 32.17 -1.85 25.80
CA SER A 300 31.08 -0.89 25.71
C SER A 300 31.41 0.26 24.76
N LEU A 301 32.65 0.74 24.73
CA LEU A 301 33.11 1.75 23.78
C LEU A 301 33.05 1.22 22.34
N VAL A 302 33.58 0.03 22.07
CA VAL A 302 33.53 -0.59 20.73
C VAL A 302 32.08 -0.80 20.28
N LEU A 303 31.23 -1.36 21.14
CA LEU A 303 29.81 -1.55 20.85
C LEU A 303 29.09 -0.22 20.60
N PHE A 304 29.44 0.83 21.34
CA PHE A 304 28.89 2.17 21.14
C PHE A 304 29.30 2.77 19.80
N ILE A 305 30.59 2.64 19.42
CA ILE A 305 31.08 3.07 18.11
C ILE A 305 30.32 2.34 17.01
N LEU A 306 30.26 1.00 17.07
CA LEU A 306 29.54 0.19 16.09
C LEU A 306 28.07 0.60 15.98
N TYR A 307 27.37 0.76 17.09
CA TYR A 307 25.97 1.17 17.08
C TYR A 307 25.76 2.60 16.53
N SER A 308 26.74 3.49 16.69
CA SER A 308 26.66 4.88 16.23
C SER A 308 26.94 5.02 14.73
N MET A 309 27.54 4.02 14.08
CA MET A 309 27.83 4.05 12.66
C MET A 309 26.58 3.68 11.84
N PRO A 310 26.13 4.51 10.89
CA PRO A 310 25.02 4.17 10.01
C PRO A 310 25.31 2.94 9.14
N SER A 311 24.30 2.08 8.93
CA SER A 311 24.44 0.84 8.15
C SER A 311 24.83 1.09 6.71
N PHE A 312 24.29 2.15 6.09
CA PHE A 312 24.68 2.52 4.72
C PHE A 312 26.17 2.87 4.65
N PHE A 313 26.68 3.62 5.63
CA PHE A 313 28.06 4.06 5.65
C PHE A 313 29.02 2.87 5.79
N VAL A 314 28.74 1.97 6.72
CA VAL A 314 29.54 0.74 6.90
C VAL A 314 29.46 -0.15 5.66
N GLY A 315 28.27 -0.34 5.08
CA GLY A 315 28.10 -1.11 3.84
C GLY A 315 28.93 -0.56 2.69
N THR A 316 28.88 0.76 2.48
CA THR A 316 29.68 1.43 1.42
C THR A 316 31.18 1.32 1.69
N LEU A 317 31.64 1.48 2.94
CA LEU A 317 33.06 1.29 3.28
C LEU A 317 33.53 -0.15 3.05
N LEU A 318 32.70 -1.13 3.39
CA LEU A 318 33.00 -2.54 3.14
C LEU A 318 33.15 -2.82 1.64
N LEU A 319 32.26 -2.27 0.80
CA LEU A 319 32.39 -2.38 -0.65
C LEU A 319 33.66 -1.67 -1.16
N LEU A 320 33.91 -0.44 -0.71
CA LEU A 320 35.09 0.33 -1.11
C LEU A 320 36.40 -0.38 -0.75
N GLN A 321 36.46 -1.03 0.41
CA GLN A 321 37.68 -1.67 0.89
C GLN A 321 37.86 -3.09 0.35
N PHE A 322 36.78 -3.89 0.30
CA PHE A 322 36.84 -5.34 0.08
C PHE A 322 36.23 -5.83 -1.24
N ALA A 323 35.63 -4.95 -2.03
CA ALA A 323 35.09 -5.28 -3.36
C ALA A 323 35.64 -4.38 -4.49
N ASN A 324 36.47 -3.38 -4.17
CA ASN A 324 37.07 -2.49 -5.16
C ASN A 324 38.39 -3.08 -5.72
N PRO A 325 38.56 -3.17 -7.07
CA PRO A 325 39.83 -3.47 -7.74
C PRO A 325 41.03 -2.67 -7.26
N ASP A 326 40.84 -1.40 -6.89
CA ASP A 326 41.92 -0.52 -6.45
C ASP A 326 42.40 -0.80 -5.03
N ASN A 327 41.65 -1.59 -4.25
CA ASN A 327 41.95 -1.95 -2.86
C ASN A 327 42.09 -3.48 -2.70
N LEU A 328 41.30 -4.11 -1.82
CA LEU A 328 41.27 -5.54 -1.63
C LEU A 328 40.06 -6.07 -2.39
N SER A 329 40.24 -6.75 -3.53
CA SER A 329 39.14 -7.37 -4.27
C SER A 329 38.86 -8.78 -3.79
N TRP A 330 38.46 -8.92 -2.53
CA TRP A 330 38.19 -10.23 -1.92
C TRP A 330 36.78 -10.72 -2.17
N PHE A 331 35.81 -9.80 -2.30
CA PHE A 331 34.41 -10.12 -2.46
C PHE A 331 33.80 -9.45 -3.70
N PRO A 332 32.71 -9.99 -4.24
CA PRO A 332 31.98 -9.37 -5.34
C PRO A 332 31.33 -8.04 -4.93
N VAL A 333 31.13 -7.16 -5.91
CA VAL A 333 30.57 -5.81 -5.72
C VAL A 333 29.05 -5.79 -5.54
N SER A 334 28.32 -6.74 -6.14
CA SER A 334 26.86 -6.66 -6.22
C SER A 334 26.18 -8.01 -6.44
N GLY A 335 24.91 -8.09 -6.05
CA GLY A 335 24.03 -9.22 -6.28
C GLY A 335 24.14 -10.33 -5.24
N ILE A 336 23.54 -11.48 -5.55
CA ILE A 336 23.56 -12.68 -4.70
C ILE A 336 24.34 -13.84 -5.33
N GLN A 337 24.71 -13.71 -6.61
CA GLN A 337 25.40 -14.70 -7.41
C GLN A 337 25.92 -14.07 -8.71
N ASP A 338 26.94 -14.67 -9.31
CA ASP A 338 27.40 -14.29 -10.65
C ASP A 338 26.35 -14.65 -11.72
N PRO A 339 25.86 -13.71 -12.55
CA PRO A 339 24.87 -14.01 -13.58
C PRO A 339 25.44 -14.80 -14.78
N THR A 340 26.76 -14.80 -14.99
CA THR A 340 27.41 -15.46 -16.13
C THR A 340 27.84 -16.88 -15.81
N ILE A 341 28.24 -17.16 -14.57
CA ILE A 341 28.77 -18.46 -14.15
C ILE A 341 27.68 -19.32 -13.48
N PHE A 342 26.67 -18.71 -12.86
CA PHE A 342 25.67 -19.45 -12.09
C PHE A 342 24.86 -20.40 -12.97
N ASN A 343 24.80 -21.67 -12.55
CA ASN A 343 23.94 -22.67 -13.17
C ASN A 343 22.77 -23.06 -12.22
N PRO A 344 21.50 -22.91 -12.65
CA PRO A 344 20.34 -23.34 -11.88
C PRO A 344 20.29 -24.83 -11.56
N ASP A 345 20.97 -25.69 -12.32
CA ASP A 345 20.94 -27.15 -12.17
C ASP A 345 22.00 -27.68 -11.18
N TRP A 346 22.87 -26.81 -10.65
CA TRP A 346 23.88 -27.19 -9.67
C TRP A 346 23.29 -27.81 -8.40
N GLY A 347 24.10 -28.66 -7.77
CA GLY A 347 23.81 -29.22 -6.46
C GLY A 347 23.69 -28.12 -5.39
N PHE A 348 22.96 -28.41 -4.32
CA PHE A 348 22.73 -27.45 -3.22
C PHE A 348 24.04 -26.85 -2.67
N TRP A 349 25.05 -27.69 -2.46
CA TRP A 349 26.36 -27.27 -1.93
C TRP A 349 27.15 -26.38 -2.89
N GLU A 350 27.07 -26.64 -4.19
CA GLU A 350 27.72 -25.82 -5.21
C GLU A 350 27.09 -24.43 -5.28
N LYS A 351 25.75 -24.36 -5.24
CA LYS A 351 25.02 -23.09 -5.15
C LYS A 351 25.41 -22.29 -3.92
N ILE A 352 25.53 -22.93 -2.75
CA ILE A 352 25.96 -22.24 -1.52
C ILE A 352 27.40 -21.73 -1.66
N LYS A 353 28.33 -22.56 -2.15
CA LYS A 353 29.72 -22.17 -2.33
C LYS A 353 29.87 -20.98 -3.26
N HIS A 354 29.08 -20.94 -4.34
CA HIS A 354 29.05 -19.83 -5.29
C HIS A 354 28.45 -18.56 -4.69
N ARG A 355 27.36 -18.68 -3.91
CA ARG A 355 26.66 -17.53 -3.31
C ARG A 355 27.38 -16.95 -2.10
N MET A 356 28.13 -17.76 -1.35
CA MET A 356 28.76 -17.34 -0.09
C MET A 356 29.54 -16.02 -0.17
N PRO A 357 30.45 -15.81 -1.15
CA PRO A 357 31.20 -14.55 -1.27
C PRO A 357 30.32 -13.31 -1.43
N TYR A 358 29.18 -13.43 -2.13
CA TYR A 358 28.22 -12.34 -2.32
C TYR A 358 27.49 -11.97 -1.02
N LEU A 359 27.36 -12.91 -0.08
CA LEU A 359 26.58 -12.72 1.14
C LEU A 359 27.42 -12.24 2.34
N VAL A 360 28.75 -12.37 2.31
CA VAL A 360 29.62 -12.02 3.45
C VAL A 360 29.47 -10.54 3.84
N LEU A 361 29.69 -9.62 2.90
CA LEU A 361 29.62 -8.18 3.19
C LEU A 361 28.21 -7.73 3.61
N PRO A 362 27.13 -8.11 2.89
CA PRO A 362 25.77 -7.81 3.34
C PRO A 362 25.46 -8.34 4.73
N ILE A 363 25.82 -9.60 5.03
CA ILE A 363 25.57 -10.20 6.34
C ILE A 363 26.31 -9.44 7.43
N ILE A 364 27.56 -9.02 7.20
CA ILE A 364 28.30 -8.18 8.17
C ILE A 364 27.53 -6.87 8.39
N THR A 365 27.08 -6.20 7.34
CA THR A 365 26.32 -4.93 7.43
C THR A 365 24.98 -5.11 8.16
N TYR A 366 24.25 -6.20 7.94
CA TYR A 366 23.02 -6.52 8.68
C TYR A 366 23.28 -6.84 10.16
N THR A 367 24.40 -7.51 10.44
CA THR A 367 24.66 -8.10 11.76
C THR A 367 25.27 -7.08 12.72
N TYR A 368 26.17 -6.20 12.26
CA TYR A 368 27.01 -5.41 13.17
C TYR A 368 26.22 -4.47 14.10
N GLY A 369 25.28 -3.70 13.53
CA GLY A 369 24.44 -2.79 14.32
C GLY A 369 23.50 -3.56 15.25
N SER A 370 22.92 -4.66 14.74
CA SER A 370 22.00 -5.52 15.49
C SER A 370 22.68 -6.17 16.69
N PHE A 371 23.87 -6.76 16.54
CA PHE A 371 24.57 -7.38 17.67
C PHE A 371 25.04 -6.34 18.67
N ALA A 372 25.44 -5.14 18.23
CA ALA A 372 25.87 -4.09 19.13
C ALA A 372 24.74 -3.60 20.04
N PHE A 373 23.56 -3.38 19.45
CA PHE A 373 22.34 -3.07 20.18
C PHE A 373 21.93 -4.20 21.14
N LEU A 374 21.84 -5.44 20.65
CA LEU A 374 21.44 -6.59 21.45
C LEU A 374 22.41 -6.89 22.60
N SER A 375 23.71 -6.65 22.39
CA SER A 375 24.74 -6.84 23.42
C SER A 375 24.49 -5.95 24.62
N ARG A 376 24.10 -4.69 24.36
CA ARG A 376 23.76 -3.72 25.39
C ARG A 376 22.48 -4.11 26.14
N ILE A 377 21.45 -4.55 25.42
CA ILE A 377 20.21 -5.04 26.04
C ILE A 377 20.50 -6.23 26.95
N MET A 378 21.25 -7.22 26.45
CA MET A 378 21.65 -8.39 27.22
C MET A 378 22.44 -8.00 28.47
N ARG A 379 23.39 -7.06 28.35
CA ARG A 379 24.18 -6.55 29.48
C ARG A 379 23.29 -5.94 30.56
N VAL A 380 22.38 -5.03 30.19
CA VAL A 380 21.47 -4.37 31.13
C VAL A 380 20.59 -5.40 31.83
N GLY A 381 19.96 -6.29 31.05
CA GLY A 381 19.12 -7.36 31.60
C GLY A 381 19.88 -8.31 32.53
N MET A 382 21.17 -8.58 32.27
CA MET A 382 22.02 -9.35 33.18
C MET A 382 22.29 -8.61 34.48
N ILE A 383 22.65 -7.32 34.43
CA ILE A 383 22.95 -6.52 35.62
C ILE A 383 21.72 -6.44 36.54
N ASP A 384 20.54 -6.19 35.98
CA ASP A 384 19.31 -6.05 36.77
C ASP A 384 18.94 -7.35 37.49
N ILE A 385 19.16 -8.49 36.84
CA ILE A 385 18.86 -9.80 37.40
C ILE A 385 19.91 -10.25 38.42
N VAL A 386 21.19 -9.99 38.18
CA VAL A 386 22.28 -10.40 39.09
C VAL A 386 22.16 -9.75 40.49
N ASN A 387 21.48 -8.61 40.59
CA ASN A 387 21.23 -7.90 41.84
C ASN A 387 20.00 -8.38 42.62
N GLN A 388 19.28 -9.41 42.13
CA GLN A 388 18.05 -9.90 42.76
C GLN A 388 18.33 -10.83 43.97
N ASP A 389 17.41 -10.84 44.95
CA ASP A 389 17.57 -11.60 46.21
C ASP A 389 17.72 -13.12 46.01
N TYR A 390 17.06 -13.69 45.00
CA TYR A 390 17.18 -15.11 44.70
C TYR A 390 18.57 -15.47 44.16
N ILE A 391 19.27 -14.53 43.50
CA ILE A 391 20.66 -14.70 43.08
C ILE A 391 21.59 -14.64 44.28
N ARG A 392 21.37 -13.68 45.20
CA ARG A 392 22.12 -13.63 46.47
C ARG A 392 21.95 -14.92 47.28
N THR A 393 20.74 -15.46 47.34
CA THR A 393 20.43 -16.74 47.99
C THR A 393 21.15 -17.90 47.31
N ALA A 394 21.18 -17.94 45.97
CA ALA A 394 21.92 -18.96 45.21
C ALA A 394 23.43 -18.93 45.53
N ARG A 395 24.02 -17.74 45.63
CA ARG A 395 25.42 -17.56 46.07
C ARG A 395 25.63 -18.00 47.52
N ALA A 396 24.72 -17.63 48.43
CA ALA A 396 24.79 -18.03 49.84
C ALA A 396 24.70 -19.56 50.04
N LYS A 397 24.03 -20.28 49.12
CA LYS A 397 24.00 -21.75 49.07
C LYS A 397 25.29 -22.39 48.52
N GLY A 398 26.33 -21.60 48.22
CA GLY A 398 27.63 -22.10 47.74
C GLY A 398 27.67 -22.47 46.25
N LEU A 399 26.69 -22.05 45.45
CA LEU A 399 26.74 -22.30 44.01
C LEU A 399 27.85 -21.46 43.36
N GLY A 400 28.68 -22.10 42.52
CA GLY A 400 29.73 -21.40 41.78
C GLY A 400 29.18 -20.34 40.81
N GLU A 401 29.92 -19.26 40.64
CA GLU A 401 29.47 -18.04 39.93
C GLU A 401 29.04 -18.31 38.49
N LYS A 402 29.76 -19.17 37.76
CA LYS A 402 29.38 -19.60 36.39
C LYS A 402 27.98 -20.24 36.35
N LYS A 403 27.63 -21.03 37.36
CA LYS A 403 26.32 -21.69 37.47
C LYS A 403 25.24 -20.69 37.88
N VAL A 404 25.55 -19.77 38.78
CA VAL A 404 24.65 -18.67 39.15
C VAL A 404 24.29 -17.83 37.92
N ILE A 405 25.28 -17.43 37.13
CA ILE A 405 25.09 -16.58 35.95
C ILE A 405 24.36 -17.33 34.82
N LEU A 406 24.90 -18.47 34.36
CA LEU A 406 24.35 -19.15 33.17
C LEU A 406 23.02 -19.86 33.43
N LYS A 407 22.77 -20.32 34.65
CA LYS A 407 21.54 -21.07 34.96
C LYS A 407 20.46 -20.22 35.63
N HIS A 408 20.84 -19.34 36.57
CA HIS A 408 19.87 -18.61 37.38
C HIS A 408 19.62 -17.18 36.88
N ALA A 409 20.64 -16.48 36.37
CA ALA A 409 20.47 -15.12 35.87
C ALA A 409 20.05 -15.07 34.39
N LEU A 410 20.80 -15.73 33.50
CA LEU A 410 20.62 -15.65 32.04
C LEU A 410 19.18 -15.89 31.60
N ARG A 411 18.53 -16.90 32.18
CA ARG A 411 17.16 -17.29 31.84
C ARG A 411 16.20 -16.09 31.93
N ASN A 412 16.25 -15.32 33.01
CA ASN A 412 15.35 -14.18 33.18
C ASN A 412 15.83 -12.93 32.43
N SER A 413 17.14 -12.81 32.20
CA SER A 413 17.74 -11.70 31.44
C SER A 413 17.47 -11.77 29.94
N LEU A 414 17.00 -12.91 29.41
CA LEU A 414 16.67 -13.09 27.99
C LEU A 414 15.33 -12.45 27.60
N LEU A 415 14.46 -12.09 28.53
CA LEU A 415 13.13 -11.56 28.20
C LEU A 415 13.20 -10.33 27.27
N PRO A 416 13.99 -9.28 27.55
CA PRO A 416 14.08 -8.13 26.64
C PRO A 416 14.66 -8.49 25.27
N VAL A 417 15.58 -9.47 25.22
CA VAL A 417 16.21 -9.96 23.99
C VAL A 417 15.16 -10.69 23.13
N ILE A 418 14.34 -11.56 23.73
CA ILE A 418 13.23 -12.24 23.04
C ILE A 418 12.18 -11.27 22.50
N THR A 419 11.97 -10.11 23.15
CA THR A 419 11.05 -9.07 22.63
C THR A 419 11.51 -8.55 21.28
N VAL A 420 12.81 -8.30 21.12
CA VAL A 420 13.37 -7.78 19.87
C VAL A 420 13.27 -8.82 18.75
N PHE A 421 13.30 -10.12 19.09
CA PHE A 421 13.12 -11.19 18.12
C PHE A 421 11.80 -11.09 17.35
N ALA A 422 10.71 -10.59 17.96
CA ALA A 422 9.43 -10.41 17.28
C ALA A 422 9.52 -9.59 15.99
N ALA A 423 10.45 -8.62 15.93
CA ALA A 423 10.58 -7.71 14.79
C ALA A 423 11.12 -8.39 13.52
N ILE A 424 11.64 -9.62 13.60
CA ILE A 424 12.15 -10.31 12.40
C ILE A 424 11.05 -10.65 11.40
N PHE A 425 9.86 -10.97 11.88
CA PHE A 425 8.74 -11.38 11.04
C PHE A 425 8.29 -10.25 10.10
N PRO A 426 7.96 -9.03 10.58
CA PRO A 426 7.65 -7.93 9.68
C PRO A 426 8.84 -7.52 8.80
N MET A 427 10.08 -7.60 9.31
CA MET A 427 11.29 -7.31 8.52
C MET A 427 11.47 -8.30 7.35
N ALA A 428 10.97 -9.53 7.44
CA ALA A 428 11.04 -10.51 6.36
C ALA A 428 10.36 -10.04 5.07
N ILE A 429 9.19 -9.39 5.21
CA ILE A 429 8.40 -8.86 4.10
C ILE A 429 8.81 -7.43 3.73
N GLY A 430 9.25 -6.61 4.70
CA GLY A 430 9.75 -5.26 4.41
C GLY A 430 11.16 -5.23 3.78
N GLY A 431 11.98 -6.25 4.06
CA GLY A 431 13.40 -6.27 3.73
C GLY A 431 14.20 -5.16 4.42
N SER A 432 15.51 -5.09 4.14
CA SER A 432 16.29 -3.88 4.45
C SER A 432 16.51 -3.10 3.17
N ILE A 433 15.66 -2.10 2.95
CA ILE A 433 15.73 -1.22 1.76
C ILE A 433 17.17 -0.74 1.52
N ILE A 434 17.80 -0.18 2.56
CA ILE A 434 19.13 0.41 2.46
C ILE A 434 20.18 -0.63 2.08
N ILE A 435 20.23 -1.76 2.80
CA ILE A 435 21.29 -2.76 2.59
C ILE A 435 21.09 -3.45 1.24
N GLU A 436 19.84 -3.78 0.89
CA GLU A 436 19.55 -4.43 -0.38
C GLU A 436 19.83 -3.51 -1.59
N VAL A 437 19.59 -2.20 -1.49
CA VAL A 437 19.97 -1.24 -2.54
C VAL A 437 21.50 -1.16 -2.68
N ILE A 438 22.24 -1.01 -1.57
CA ILE A 438 23.71 -0.85 -1.60
C ILE A 438 24.40 -2.07 -2.21
N PHE A 439 23.96 -3.26 -1.83
CA PHE A 439 24.54 -4.52 -2.35
C PHE A 439 23.83 -5.03 -3.61
N SER A 440 22.85 -4.29 -4.15
CA SER A 440 22.02 -4.70 -5.30
C SER A 440 21.40 -6.10 -5.14
N ILE A 441 20.89 -6.39 -3.95
CA ILE A 441 20.24 -7.66 -3.62
C ILE A 441 18.78 -7.59 -4.12
N PRO A 442 18.32 -8.55 -4.95
CA PRO A 442 16.97 -8.53 -5.51
C PRO A 442 15.92 -9.04 -4.50
N GLY A 443 15.85 -8.41 -3.32
CA GLY A 443 14.93 -8.76 -2.25
C GLY A 443 13.70 -7.87 -2.17
N MET A 444 12.95 -8.01 -1.09
CA MET A 444 11.74 -7.25 -0.80
C MET A 444 12.01 -5.77 -0.56
N GLY A 445 13.15 -5.40 0.03
CA GLY A 445 13.49 -4.00 0.31
C GLY A 445 13.62 -3.19 -0.98
N VAL A 446 14.30 -3.74 -1.99
CA VAL A 446 14.38 -3.09 -3.32
C VAL A 446 13.01 -3.05 -3.99
N GLU A 447 12.21 -4.11 -3.87
CA GLU A 447 10.88 -4.15 -4.49
C GLU A 447 9.92 -3.11 -3.87
N VAL A 448 9.91 -3.00 -2.55
CA VAL A 448 9.15 -1.97 -1.83
C VAL A 448 9.62 -0.58 -2.21
N PHE A 449 10.94 -0.37 -2.32
CA PHE A 449 11.50 0.90 -2.74
C PHE A 449 11.05 1.29 -4.15
N ASN A 450 11.12 0.36 -5.10
CA ASN A 450 10.64 0.57 -6.46
C ASN A 450 9.13 0.84 -6.51
N ALA A 451 8.34 0.12 -5.70
CA ALA A 451 6.90 0.35 -5.59
C ALA A 451 6.59 1.76 -5.07
N ILE A 452 7.36 2.26 -4.10
CA ILE A 452 7.22 3.64 -3.59
C ILE A 452 7.56 4.66 -4.67
N LEU A 453 8.72 4.52 -5.33
CA LEU A 453 9.15 5.47 -6.36
C LEU A 453 8.20 5.55 -7.56
N ASN A 454 7.63 4.41 -7.95
CA ASN A 454 6.73 4.31 -9.09
C ASN A 454 5.25 4.36 -8.67
N TYR A 455 4.96 4.67 -7.41
CA TYR A 455 3.61 4.81 -6.86
C TYR A 455 2.71 3.57 -7.13
N ASP A 456 3.27 2.37 -6.98
CA ASP A 456 2.55 1.09 -7.07
C ASP A 456 1.82 0.81 -5.74
N TYR A 457 0.72 1.52 -5.52
CA TYR A 457 -0.03 1.45 -4.27
C TYR A 457 -0.47 0.05 -3.86
N PRO A 458 -0.98 -0.81 -4.76
CA PRO A 458 -1.35 -2.18 -4.40
C PRO A 458 -0.21 -2.93 -3.70
N MET A 459 1.02 -2.75 -4.17
CA MET A 459 2.20 -3.39 -3.57
C MET A 459 2.51 -2.79 -2.19
N ILE A 460 2.51 -1.47 -2.07
CA ILE A 460 2.76 -0.75 -0.81
C ILE A 460 1.74 -1.17 0.27
N ILE A 461 0.46 -1.19 -0.08
CA ILE A 461 -0.65 -1.53 0.84
C ILE A 461 -0.53 -3.00 1.25
N THR A 462 -0.21 -3.89 0.31
CA THR A 462 0.00 -5.30 0.59
C THR A 462 1.13 -5.51 1.60
N VAL A 463 2.28 -4.88 1.38
CA VAL A 463 3.43 -4.96 2.28
C VAL A 463 3.08 -4.39 3.65
N PHE A 464 2.34 -3.27 3.72
CA PHE A 464 1.87 -2.70 4.97
C PHE A 464 0.94 -3.66 5.73
N THR A 465 -0.06 -4.25 5.07
CA THR A 465 -0.99 -5.19 5.68
C THR A 465 -0.29 -6.46 6.16
N LEU A 466 0.59 -7.04 5.33
CA LEU A 466 1.36 -8.24 5.67
C LEU A 466 2.34 -7.97 6.83
N SER A 467 2.96 -6.80 6.87
CA SER A 467 3.85 -6.40 7.97
C SER A 467 3.08 -6.29 9.30
N GLY A 468 1.86 -5.73 9.27
CA GLY A 468 0.99 -5.69 10.45
C GLY A 468 0.63 -7.10 10.95
N PHE A 469 0.20 -7.98 10.04
CA PHE A 469 -0.10 -9.38 10.36
C PHE A 469 1.11 -10.14 10.93
N LEU A 470 2.28 -9.99 10.29
CA LEU A 470 3.52 -10.64 10.72
C LEU A 470 4.05 -10.08 12.04
N THR A 471 3.81 -8.81 12.34
CA THR A 471 4.13 -8.22 13.66
C THR A 471 3.35 -8.93 14.76
N MET A 472 2.06 -9.21 14.53
CA MET A 472 1.23 -9.94 15.49
C MET A 472 1.69 -11.38 15.67
N ILE A 473 2.08 -12.06 14.58
CA ILE A 473 2.74 -13.37 14.65
C ILE A 473 4.02 -13.27 15.48
N GLY A 474 4.86 -12.25 15.23
CA GLY A 474 6.08 -12.01 15.99
C GLY A 474 5.83 -11.88 17.49
N TYR A 475 4.81 -11.12 17.90
CA TYR A 475 4.43 -11.03 19.31
C TYR A 475 3.92 -12.34 19.89
N LEU A 476 3.14 -13.13 19.13
CA LEU A 476 2.73 -14.46 19.57
C LEU A 476 3.95 -15.38 19.79
N VAL A 477 4.93 -15.33 18.89
CA VAL A 477 6.17 -16.10 19.01
C VAL A 477 6.97 -15.65 20.23
N SER A 478 7.10 -14.34 20.47
CA SER A 478 7.77 -13.83 21.67
C SER A 478 7.05 -14.24 22.95
N ASP A 479 5.72 -14.19 23.00
CA ASP A 479 4.94 -14.67 24.15
C ASP A 479 5.21 -16.16 24.44
N ILE A 480 5.29 -16.99 23.40
CA ILE A 480 5.64 -18.42 23.55
C ILE A 480 7.06 -18.58 24.09
N LEU A 481 8.01 -17.84 23.52
CA LEU A 481 9.41 -17.86 23.96
C LEU A 481 9.55 -17.39 25.41
N TYR A 482 8.76 -16.40 25.87
CA TYR A 482 8.74 -15.98 27.27
C TYR A 482 8.29 -17.11 28.20
N ALA A 483 7.22 -17.85 27.87
CA ALA A 483 6.77 -18.96 28.71
C ALA A 483 7.75 -20.14 28.72
N LEU A 484 8.45 -20.39 27.61
CA LEU A 484 9.51 -21.41 27.56
C LEU A 484 10.71 -21.01 28.44
N VAL A 485 11.06 -19.73 28.38
CA VAL A 485 12.22 -19.19 29.07
C VAL A 485 11.91 -18.89 30.53
N ASP A 486 10.73 -18.47 30.96
CA ASP A 486 10.38 -18.37 32.39
C ASP A 486 9.05 -19.10 32.68
N PRO A 487 9.08 -20.24 33.40
CA PRO A 487 7.88 -21.03 33.69
C PRO A 487 6.95 -20.34 34.69
N ARG A 488 7.39 -19.25 35.35
CA ARG A 488 6.53 -18.38 36.18
C ARG A 488 5.59 -17.54 35.31
N ILE A 489 5.99 -17.27 34.08
CA ILE A 489 5.13 -16.67 33.05
C ILE A 489 4.18 -17.77 32.57
N SER A 490 3.21 -18.08 33.43
CA SER A 490 2.16 -19.05 33.18
C SER A 490 0.92 -18.31 32.71
N TYR A 491 0.67 -18.38 31.40
CA TYR A 491 -0.60 -17.95 30.84
C TYR A 491 -1.69 -18.99 31.18
N LYS A 492 -2.31 -18.83 32.35
CA LYS A 492 -3.47 -19.60 32.79
C LYS A 492 -4.73 -19.24 32.01
#